data_AF-A0A0F9WIS2-F1
#
_entry.id   AF-A0A0F9WIS2-F1
#
_cell.length_a   1.000
_cell.length_b   1.000
_cell.length_c   1.000
_cell.angle_alpha   90.00
_cell.angle_beta   90.00
_cell.angle_gamma   90.00
#
_symmetry.space_group_name_H-M   'P 1'
#
loop_
_entity.id
_entity.type
_entity.pdbx_description
1 polymer ?
#
loop_
_entity_poly.entity_id
_entity_poly.type
_entity_poly.pdbx_seq_one_letter_code
_entity_poly.pdbx_strand_id
1 'polypeptide(L)' 'MNNQLQKFARDSLKKGLSQCTTAEKLLFKRMYSHNNLDLHIDKVVDNMPEDRLDWAMQQVQRTVDKKEKANG' A
#
# COMPACT_ATOMS: atom_id res chain seq x y z
N MET A 1 13.83 0.81 -10.13
CA MET A 1 13.00 -0.10 -10.97
C MET A 1 12.74 0.58 -12.30
N ASN A 2 12.56 -0.14 -13.42
CA ASN A 2 12.13 0.53 -14.66
C ASN A 2 10.69 1.07 -14.52
N ASN A 3 10.29 2.01 -15.39
CA ASN A 3 8.99 2.70 -15.28
C ASN A 3 7.78 1.73 -15.34
N GLN A 4 7.88 0.65 -16.11
CA GLN A 4 6.80 -0.34 -16.22
C GLN A 4 6.63 -1.15 -14.94
N LEU A 5 7.75 -1.57 -14.32
CA LEU A 5 7.75 -2.26 -13.03
C LEU A 5 7.22 -1.35 -11.91
N GLN A 6 7.61 -0.07 -11.89
CA GLN A 6 7.06 0.89 -10.93
C GLN A 6 5.55 1.05 -11.07
N LYS A 7 5.05 1.17 -12.32
CA LYS A 7 3.62 1.26 -12.57
C LYS A 7 2.88 0.01 -12.06
N PHE A 8 3.38 -1.17 -12.41
CA PHE A 8 2.82 -2.43 -11.94
C PHE A 8 2.79 -2.51 -10.40
N ALA A 9 3.87 -2.11 -9.73
CA ALA A 9 3.95 -2.10 -8.28
C ALA A 9 2.92 -1.16 -7.65
N ARG A 10 2.78 0.07 -8.18
CA ARG A 10 1.78 1.05 -7.71
C ARG A 10 0.35 0.56 -7.94
N ASP A 11 0.06 -0.02 -9.10
CA ASP A 11 -1.26 -0.59 -9.41
C ASP A 11 -1.59 -1.77 -8.47
N SER A 12 -0.61 -2.62 -8.21
CA SER A 12 -0.73 -3.75 -7.27
C SER A 12 -0.97 -3.29 -5.84
N LEU A 13 -0.25 -2.25 -5.38
CA LEU A 13 -0.45 -1.63 -4.08
C LEU A 13 -1.85 -1.06 -3.93
N LYS A 14 -2.35 -0.30 -4.92
CA LYS A 14 -3.70 0.27 -4.89
C LYS A 14 -4.77 -0.82 -4.83
N LYS A 15 -4.61 -1.90 -5.60
CA LYS A 15 -5.51 -3.06 -5.59
C LYS A 15 -5.47 -3.83 -4.26
N GLY A 16 -4.31 -3.98 -3.64
CA GLY A 16 -4.21 -4.60 -2.31
C GLY A 16 -4.85 -3.72 -1.25
N LEU A 17 -4.52 -2.43 -1.25
CA LEU A 17 -5.05 -1.46 -0.29
C LEU A 17 -6.57 -1.26 -0.43
N SER A 18 -7.17 -1.40 -1.62
CA SER A 18 -8.63 -1.33 -1.76
C SER A 18 -9.36 -2.41 -0.96
N GLN A 19 -8.68 -3.54 -0.68
CA GLN A 19 -9.20 -4.64 0.14
C GLN A 19 -8.96 -4.43 1.64
N CYS A 20 -8.11 -3.48 2.03
CA CYS A 20 -7.83 -3.15 3.42
C CYS A 20 -8.94 -2.30 4.06
N THR A 21 -9.14 -2.48 5.35
CA THR A 21 -10.01 -1.66 6.19
C THR A 21 -9.45 -0.25 6.36
N THR A 22 -10.28 0.68 6.85
CA THR A 22 -9.86 2.05 7.16
C THR A 22 -8.71 2.10 8.16
N ALA A 23 -8.72 1.22 9.18
CA ALA A 23 -7.66 1.15 10.18
C ALA A 23 -6.32 0.70 9.57
N GLU A 24 -6.34 -0.33 8.72
CA GLU A 24 -5.15 -0.81 8.01
C GLU A 24 -4.62 0.22 7.01
N LYS A 25 -5.50 0.90 6.28
CA LYS A 25 -5.13 2.04 5.42
C LYS A 25 -4.49 3.16 6.23
N LEU A 26 -5.02 3.47 7.41
CA LEU A 26 -4.44 4.48 8.30
C LEU A 26 -3.04 4.10 8.79
N LEU A 27 -2.81 2.82 9.13
CA LEU A 27 -1.48 2.32 9.47
C LEU A 27 -0.51 2.47 8.28
N PHE A 28 -0.96 2.16 7.07
CA PHE A 28 -0.16 2.38 5.86
C PHE A 28 0.19 3.86 5.67
N LYS A 29 -0.79 4.77 5.83
CA LYS A 29 -0.55 6.22 5.76
C LYS A 29 0.45 6.70 6.80
N ARG A 30 0.41 6.17 8.02
CA ARG A 30 1.39 6.50 9.08
C ARG A 30 2.83 6.11 8.72
N MET A 31 3.02 5.10 7.86
CA MET A 31 4.38 4.70 7.43
C MET A 31 4.89 5.53 6.25
N TYR A 32 4.02 5.84 5.29
CA TYR A 32 4.44 6.41 4.00
C TYR A 32 4.00 7.87 3.77
N SER A 33 3.17 8.43 4.65
CA SER A 33 2.70 9.81 4.60
C SER A 33 2.47 10.38 6.01
N HIS A 34 3.40 10.12 6.94
CA HIS A 34 3.26 10.51 8.35
C HIS A 34 3.02 12.02 8.55
N ASN A 35 3.48 12.86 7.62
CA ASN A 35 3.28 14.31 7.65
C ASN A 35 1.88 14.76 7.18
N ASN A 36 1.13 13.89 6.50
CA ASN A 36 -0.20 14.23 5.97
C ASN A 36 -1.11 12.98 5.90
N LEU A 37 -1.75 12.67 7.03
CA LEU A 37 -2.64 11.50 7.15
C LEU A 37 -3.99 11.68 6.42
N ASP A 38 -4.35 12.91 6.09
CA ASP A 38 -5.57 13.22 5.33
C ASP A 38 -5.39 12.97 3.83
N LEU A 39 -4.13 12.82 3.36
CA LEU A 39 -3.84 12.53 1.97
C LEU A 39 -4.54 11.25 1.50
N HIS A 40 -5.15 11.29 0.31
CA HIS A 40 -5.81 10.12 -0.26
C HIS A 40 -4.82 8.96 -0.42
N ILE A 41 -5.24 7.72 -0.13
CA ILE A 41 -4.33 6.56 -0.11
C ILE A 41 -3.63 6.34 -1.46
N ASP A 42 -4.32 6.58 -2.57
CA ASP A 42 -3.71 6.48 -3.91
C ASP A 42 -2.61 7.51 -4.12
N LYS A 43 -2.76 8.72 -3.55
CA LYS A 43 -1.73 9.76 -3.61
C LYS A 43 -0.53 9.43 -2.72
N VAL A 44 -0.75 8.74 -1.59
CA VAL A 44 0.35 8.18 -0.80
C VAL A 44 1.14 7.17 -1.64
N VAL A 45 0.45 6.30 -2.38
CA VAL A 45 1.11 5.34 -3.29
C VAL A 45 1.79 6.05 -4.44
N ASP A 46 1.18 7.05 -5.07
CA ASP A 46 1.77 7.79 -6.20
C ASP A 46 3.06 8.54 -5.79
N ASN A 47 3.06 9.13 -4.59
CA ASN A 47 4.20 9.91 -4.07
C ASN A 47 5.29 9.03 -3.44
N MET A 48 5.08 7.70 -3.35
CA MET A 48 6.05 6.80 -2.75
C MET A 48 7.33 6.72 -3.62
N PRO A 49 8.53 6.86 -3.03
CA PRO A 49 9.76 6.69 -3.78
C PRO A 49 9.94 5.22 -4.22
N GLU A 50 10.62 5.00 -5.34
CA GLU A 50 10.68 3.68 -5.99
C GLU A 50 11.34 2.58 -5.14
N ASP A 51 12.30 2.97 -4.30
CA ASP A 51 13.04 2.10 -3.39
C ASP A 51 12.15 1.51 -2.27
N ARG A 52 10.99 2.11 -2.01
CA ARG A 52 10.01 1.64 -1.02
C ARG A 52 8.92 0.75 -1.59
N LEU A 53 8.75 0.70 -2.90
CA LEU A 53 7.63 -0.01 -3.55
C LEU A 53 7.64 -1.50 -3.22
N ASP A 54 8.80 -2.15 -3.29
CA ASP A 54 8.94 -3.59 -3.04
C ASP A 54 8.56 -3.96 -1.60
N TRP A 55 9.05 -3.19 -0.63
CA TRP A 55 8.71 -3.42 0.78
C TRP A 55 7.23 -3.15 1.05
N ALA A 56 6.68 -2.07 0.49
CA ALA A 56 5.27 -1.75 0.63
C ALA A 56 4.39 -2.87 0.07
N MET A 57 4.76 -3.46 -1.07
CA MET A 57 4.03 -4.59 -1.67
C MET A 57 3.97 -5.79 -0.73
N GLN A 58 5.10 -6.16 -0.13
CA GLN A 58 5.14 -7.27 0.83
C GLN A 58 4.27 -7.00 2.07
N GLN A 59 4.27 -5.77 2.59
CA GLN A 59 3.46 -5.39 3.75
C GLN A 59 1.96 -5.44 3.44
N VAL A 60 1.55 -4.93 2.29
CA VAL A 60 0.14 -4.97 1.85
C VAL A 60 -0.29 -6.42 1.62
N GLN A 61 0.53 -7.24 0.95
CA GLN A 61 0.21 -8.66 0.72
C GLN A 61 0.00 -9.40 2.03
N ARG A 62 0.92 -9.27 3.00
CA ARG A 62 0.77 -9.89 4.33
C ARG A 62 -0.47 -9.46 5.08
N THR A 63 -0.87 -8.20 4.92
CA THR A 63 -2.09 -7.65 5.53
C THR A 63 -3.33 -8.31 4.92
N VAL A 64 -3.37 -8.44 3.59
CA VAL A 64 -4.46 -9.11 2.86
C VAL A 64 -4.50 -10.61 3.21
N ASP A 65 -3.36 -11.32 3.16
CA ASP A 65 -3.29 -12.76 3.49
C ASP A 65 -3.79 -13.06 4.90
N LYS A 66 -3.43 -12.21 5.87
CA LYS A 66 -3.87 -12.35 7.26
C LYS A 66 -5.39 -12.21 7.37
N LYS A 67 -6.00 -11.32 6.59
CA LYS A 67 -7.46 -11.17 6.53
C LYS A 67 -8.14 -12.38 5.92
N GLU A 68 -7.62 -12.91 4.82
CA GLU A 68 -8.19 -14.10 4.18
C GLU A 68 -8.18 -15.29 5.15
N LYS A 69 -7.09 -15.51 5.88
CA LYS A 69 -6.98 -16.56 6.91
C LYS A 69 -7.89 -16.35 8.12
N ALA A 70 -8.26 -15.11 8.44
CA ALA A 70 -9.15 -14.83 9.57
C ALA A 70 -10.64 -15.01 9.22
N ASN A 71 -10.98 -15.06 7.92
CA ASN A 71 -12.35 -15.18 7.43
C ASN A 71 -12.72 -16.59 6.93
N GLY A 72 -11.77 -17.54 6.94
CA GLY A 72 -11.97 -18.95 6.56
C GLY A 72 -11.83 -19.87 7.76
#